data_AF-A0A428R7R5-F1
#
_entry.id   AF-A0A428R7R5-F1
#
_cell.length_a   1.000
_cell.length_b   1.000
_cell.length_c   1.000
_cell.angle_alpha   90.00
_cell.angle_beta   90.00
_cell.angle_gamma   90.00
#
_symmetry.space_group_name_H-M   'P 1'
#
loop_
_entity.id
_entity.type
_entity.pdbx_description
1 polymer ?
#
loop_
_entity_poly.entity_id
_entity_poly.type
_entity_poly.pdbx_seq_one_letter_code
_entity_poly.pdbx_strand_id
1 'polypeptide(L)'
;MKNLEGLNAVEYTIDEALRDDLSDAAVAVRVKQGGSTVFHYSGTCAMGTVVDAECRVKGVEGLRVVDASVFPMPLGAHYQAATYALAEQMADMIVGKVNNGQGQPQNG
;
A
#
# COMPACT_ATOMS: atom_id res chain seq x y z
N MET A 1 -13.57 15.16 -30.96
CA MET A 1 -14.47 15.48 -29.83
C MET A 1 -14.69 16.99 -29.86
N LYS A 2 -15.91 17.53 -29.74
CA LYS A 2 -16.13 18.98 -29.80
C LYS A 2 -15.58 19.64 -28.53
N ASN A 3 -14.72 20.64 -28.68
CA ASN A 3 -14.33 21.52 -27.59
C ASN A 3 -15.59 22.17 -27.00
N LEU A 4 -15.94 21.81 -25.77
CA LEU A 4 -16.96 22.54 -25.00
C LEU A 4 -16.27 23.76 -24.41
N GLU A 5 -16.33 24.87 -25.14
CA GLU A 5 -15.84 26.17 -24.67
C GLU A 5 -16.54 26.57 -23.37
N GLY A 6 -15.78 27.03 -22.38
CA GLY A 6 -16.30 27.62 -21.13
C GLY A 6 -16.01 26.85 -19.85
N LEU A 7 -15.57 25.59 -19.94
CA LEU A 7 -14.96 24.88 -18.82
C LEU A 7 -13.45 25.03 -18.95
N ASN A 8 -12.86 26.01 -18.24
CA ASN A 8 -11.41 26.09 -18.00
C ASN A 8 -10.92 24.92 -17.11
N ALA A 9 -11.36 23.69 -17.40
CA ALA A 9 -10.78 22.48 -16.85
C ALA A 9 -9.42 22.29 -17.54
N VAL A 10 -8.43 23.03 -17.05
CA VAL A 10 -7.03 22.76 -17.34
C VAL A 10 -6.76 21.40 -16.70
N GLU A 11 -6.62 20.36 -17.51
CA GLU A 11 -6.01 19.12 -17.03
C GLU A 11 -4.61 19.46 -16.59
N TYR A 12 -4.44 19.70 -15.29
CA TYR A 12 -3.14 19.91 -14.69
C TYR A 12 -2.25 18.73 -15.11
N THR A 13 -1.06 19.03 -15.65
CA THR A 13 0.04 18.09 -15.98
C THR A 13 0.07 17.46 -17.38
N ILE A 14 -0.88 17.73 -18.29
CA ILE A 14 -0.82 17.22 -19.67
C ILE A 14 -0.56 18.37 -20.65
N ASP A 15 0.51 18.27 -21.45
CA ASP A 15 0.76 19.17 -22.58
C ASP A 15 -0.37 19.05 -23.61
N GLU A 16 -0.96 20.19 -24.00
CA GLU A 16 -2.04 20.23 -25.00
C GLU A 16 -1.64 19.56 -26.32
N ALA A 17 -0.36 19.64 -26.70
CA ALA A 17 0.15 19.00 -27.91
C ALA A 17 0.03 17.46 -27.90
N LEU A 18 -0.10 16.86 -26.71
CA LEU A 18 -0.26 15.41 -26.54
C LEU A 18 -1.72 14.98 -26.41
N ARG A 19 -2.70 15.89 -26.50
CA ARG A 19 -4.11 15.59 -26.19
C ARG A 19 -4.77 14.66 -27.22
N ASP A 20 -4.46 14.85 -28.50
CA ASP A 20 -5.13 14.12 -29.59
C ASP A 20 -4.34 12.90 -30.10
N ASP A 21 -3.08 12.72 -29.69
CA ASP A 21 -2.24 11.59 -30.10
C ASP A 21 -2.42 10.38 -29.18
N LEU A 22 -3.30 9.44 -29.54
CA LEU A 22 -3.57 8.25 -28.71
C LEU A 22 -2.59 7.08 -28.95
N SER A 23 -1.43 7.31 -29.57
CA SER A 23 -0.40 6.26 -29.71
C SER A 23 0.18 5.83 -28.37
N ASP A 24 0.65 4.59 -28.27
CA ASP A 24 1.32 4.08 -27.06
C ASP A 24 2.53 4.94 -26.65
N ALA A 25 3.24 5.50 -27.64
CA ALA A 25 4.36 6.40 -27.41
C ALA A 25 3.91 7.69 -26.71
N ALA A 26 2.84 8.32 -27.18
CA ALA A 26 2.28 9.51 -26.55
C ALA A 26 1.67 9.21 -25.18
N VAL A 27 1.00 8.06 -25.00
CA VAL A 27 0.52 7.60 -23.69
C VAL A 27 1.66 7.45 -22.70
N ALA A 28 2.78 6.83 -23.10
CA ALA A 28 3.94 6.67 -22.23
C ALA A 28 4.54 8.02 -21.77
N VAL A 29 4.58 9.02 -22.67
CA VAL A 29 5.02 10.38 -22.33
C VAL A 29 4.08 11.01 -21.30
N ARG A 30 2.76 10.91 -21.48
CA ARG A 30 1.79 11.43 -20.52
C ARG A 30 1.91 10.79 -19.15
N VAL A 31 2.02 9.46 -19.09
CA VAL A 31 2.19 8.73 -17.82
C VAL A 31 3.46 9.17 -17.10
N LYS A 32 4.55 9.40 -17.83
CA LYS A 32 5.82 9.86 -17.25
C LYS A 32 5.73 11.30 -16.70
N GLN A 33 4.93 12.16 -17.31
CA GLN A 33 4.79 13.57 -16.90
C GLN A 33 3.76 13.79 -15.80
N GLY A 34 2.61 13.10 -15.88
CA GLY A 34 1.48 13.28 -14.96
C GLY A 34 1.36 12.22 -13.86
N GLY A 35 2.19 11.17 -13.92
CA GLY A 35 2.21 10.12 -12.91
C GLY A 35 2.49 10.69 -11.51
N SER A 36 1.61 10.41 -10.56
CA SER A 36 1.75 10.83 -9.18
C SER A 36 1.31 9.72 -8.23
N THR A 37 1.62 9.90 -6.95
CA THR A 37 1.18 8.98 -5.90
C THR A 37 -0.33 9.11 -5.65
N VAL A 38 -0.94 8.01 -5.23
CA VAL A 38 -2.28 8.01 -4.61
C VAL A 38 -2.19 7.80 -3.09
N PHE A 39 -0.99 8.00 -2.53
CA PHE A 39 -0.71 7.98 -1.09
C PHE A 39 -0.87 6.60 -0.40
N HIS A 40 -0.64 5.51 -1.14
CA HIS A 40 -0.70 4.13 -0.65
C HIS A 40 0.70 3.51 -0.47
N TYR A 41 1.53 4.13 0.39
CA TYR A 41 2.88 3.64 0.67
C TYR A 41 2.88 2.37 1.52
N SER A 42 3.78 1.42 1.23
CA SER A 42 3.78 0.06 1.79
C SER A 42 5.14 -0.62 1.68
N GLY A 43 5.35 -1.68 2.46
CA GLY A 43 6.42 -2.67 2.22
C GLY A 43 7.79 -2.34 2.78
N THR A 44 7.99 -1.19 3.43
CA THR A 44 9.29 -0.79 4.00
C THR A 44 9.71 -1.61 5.23
N CYS A 45 8.77 -2.29 5.90
CA CYS A 45 9.02 -3.25 6.97
C CYS A 45 8.32 -4.58 6.67
N ALA A 46 8.42 -5.05 5.42
CA ALA A 46 7.68 -6.20 4.91
C ALA A 46 7.74 -7.44 5.82
N MET A 47 6.56 -8.03 6.06
CA MET A 47 6.39 -9.30 6.76
C MET A 47 7.13 -10.43 6.04
N GLY A 48 7.78 -11.30 6.82
CA GLY A 48 8.69 -12.35 6.33
C GLY A 48 10.14 -11.87 6.17
N THR A 49 10.36 -10.59 5.86
CA THR A 49 11.70 -10.00 5.67
C THR A 49 12.17 -9.23 6.90
N VAL A 50 11.41 -8.23 7.34
CA VAL A 50 11.75 -7.33 8.47
C VAL A 50 11.01 -7.73 9.74
N VAL A 51 9.73 -8.06 9.63
CA VAL A 51 8.90 -8.54 10.75
C VAL A 51 8.42 -9.97 10.53
N ASP A 52 8.05 -10.68 11.60
CA ASP A 52 7.37 -11.98 11.52
C ASP A 52 5.84 -11.85 11.34
N ALA A 53 5.13 -12.99 11.34
CA ALA A 53 3.68 -13.05 11.16
C ALA A 53 2.87 -12.36 12.28
N GLU A 54 3.52 -12.07 13.41
CA GLU A 54 2.94 -11.36 14.55
C GLU A 54 3.51 -9.93 14.66
N CYS A 55 4.04 -9.41 13.55
CA CYS A 55 4.60 -8.08 13.41
C CYS A 55 5.80 -7.79 14.34
N ARG A 56 6.46 -8.81 14.88
CA ARG A 56 7.66 -8.65 15.73
C ARG A 56 8.87 -8.38 14.85
N VAL A 57 9.68 -7.38 15.22
CA VAL A 57 10.89 -7.03 14.47
C VAL A 57 11.92 -8.15 14.65
N LYS A 58 12.40 -8.70 13.54
CA LYS A 58 13.34 -9.82 13.58
C LYS A 58 14.67 -9.36 14.17
N GLY A 59 15.16 -10.08 15.19
CA GLY A 59 16.41 -9.77 15.88
C GLY A 59 16.33 -8.66 16.92
N VAL A 60 15.12 -8.14 17.22
CA VAL A 60 14.91 -7.12 18.26
C VAL A 60 13.83 -7.59 19.22
N GLU A 61 14.15 -7.60 20.51
CA GLU A 61 13.19 -7.98 21.55
C GLU A 61 12.25 -6.82 21.91
N GLY A 62 10.99 -7.12 22.19
CA GLY A 62 10.02 -6.14 22.67
C GLY A 62 9.55 -5.10 21.66
N LEU A 63 9.94 -5.19 20.38
CA LEU A 63 9.56 -4.25 19.34
C LEU A 63 8.66 -4.88 18.26
N ARG A 64 7.59 -4.15 17.90
CA ARG A 64 6.69 -4.48 16.78
C ARG A 64 6.50 -3.27 15.88
N VAL A 65 6.22 -3.52 14.60
CA VAL A 65 5.78 -2.50 13.63
C VAL A 65 4.37 -2.89 13.17
N VAL A 66 3.37 -2.03 13.39
CA VAL A 66 1.97 -2.32 13.06
C VAL A 66 1.40 -1.14 12.27
N ASP A 67 1.75 -1.08 10.99
CA ASP A 67 1.25 -0.09 10.04
C ASP A 67 1.33 -0.66 8.60
N ALA A 68 1.04 0.18 7.60
CA ALA A 68 1.05 -0.23 6.18
C ALA A 68 2.41 -0.76 5.68
N SER A 69 3.51 -0.45 6.37
CA SER A 69 4.85 -0.89 5.95
C SER A 69 5.04 -2.40 6.00
N VAL A 70 4.23 -3.13 6.77
CA VAL A 70 4.39 -4.59 6.92
C VAL A 70 3.79 -5.39 5.79
N PHE A 71 2.90 -4.80 4.98
CA PHE A 71 2.32 -5.50 3.84
C PHE A 71 3.43 -5.80 2.80
N PRO A 72 3.72 -7.08 2.51
CA PRO A 72 4.86 -7.45 1.68
C PRO A 72 4.63 -7.18 0.18
N MET A 73 3.39 -6.94 -0.23
CA MET A 73 2.96 -6.72 -1.60
C MET A 73 1.95 -5.58 -1.66
N PRO A 74 1.94 -4.77 -2.73
CA PRO A 74 0.91 -3.77 -2.96
C PRO A 74 -0.50 -4.34 -2.95
N LEU A 75 -1.40 -3.72 -2.19
CA LEU A 75 -2.83 -4.06 -2.20
C LEU A 75 -3.53 -3.31 -3.33
N GLY A 76 -4.38 -3.99 -4.09
CA GLY A 76 -5.26 -3.38 -5.09
C GLY A 76 -6.46 -2.64 -4.49
N ALA A 77 -6.27 -1.96 -3.35
CA ALA A 77 -7.33 -1.31 -2.58
C ALA A 77 -6.76 -0.15 -1.74
N HIS A 78 -7.65 0.68 -1.20
CA HIS A 78 -7.26 1.70 -0.23
C HIS A 78 -6.70 1.06 1.05
N TYR A 79 -5.46 1.40 1.36
CA TYR A 79 -4.71 0.83 2.48
C TYR A 79 -5.34 1.07 3.84
N GLN A 80 -6.17 2.12 3.98
CA GLN A 80 -6.84 2.47 5.23
C GLN A 80 -7.57 1.26 5.84
N ALA A 81 -8.40 0.57 5.07
CA ALA A 81 -9.19 -0.54 5.59
C ALA A 81 -8.32 -1.73 6.03
N ALA A 82 -7.34 -2.10 5.22
CA ALA A 82 -6.40 -3.18 5.55
C ALA A 82 -5.53 -2.84 6.76
N THR A 83 -5.08 -1.59 6.87
CA THR A 83 -4.27 -1.12 8.00
C THR A 83 -5.06 -1.14 9.30
N TYR A 84 -6.34 -0.72 9.28
CA TYR A 84 -7.21 -0.86 10.46
C TYR A 84 -7.42 -2.31 10.85
N ALA A 85 -7.71 -3.20 9.89
CA ALA A 85 -7.91 -4.61 10.17
C ALA A 85 -6.66 -5.25 10.81
N LEU A 86 -5.46 -4.94 10.28
CA LEU A 86 -4.19 -5.37 10.85
C LEU A 86 -4.01 -4.83 12.28
N ALA A 87 -4.26 -3.53 12.50
CA ALA A 87 -4.07 -2.88 13.78
C ALA A 87 -4.99 -3.48 14.86
N GLU A 88 -6.27 -3.71 14.54
CA GLU A 88 -7.23 -4.37 15.45
C GLU A 88 -6.77 -5.79 15.81
N GLN A 89 -6.40 -6.58 14.80
CA GLN A 89 -5.94 -7.96 15.03
C GLN A 89 -4.68 -8.02 15.90
N MET A 90 -3.71 -7.12 15.65
CA MET A 90 -2.49 -7.04 16.45
C MET A 90 -2.74 -6.50 17.85
N ALA A 91 -3.63 -5.52 18.01
CA ALA A 91 -4.01 -5.00 19.32
C ALA A 91 -4.56 -6.12 20.21
N ASP A 92 -5.49 -6.92 19.68
CA ASP A 92 -6.06 -8.06 20.40
C ASP A 92 -5.04 -9.15 20.73
N MET A 93 -4.06 -9.41 19.87
CA MET A 93 -2.94 -10.30 20.20
C MET A 93 -2.04 -9.73 21.30
N ILE A 94 -1.71 -8.44 21.21
CA ILE A 94 -0.82 -7.75 22.16
C ILE A 94 -1.43 -7.73 23.56
N VAL A 95 -2.74 -7.52 23.69
CA VAL A 95 -3.43 -7.52 24.99
C VAL A 95 -3.89 -8.92 25.43
N GLY A 96 -3.58 -9.97 24.66
CA GLY A 96 -3.88 -11.36 25.02
C GLY A 96 -5.35 -11.77 24.89
N LYS A 97 -6.15 -11.07 24.08
CA LYS A 97 -7.54 -11.45 23.78
C LYS A 97 -7.63 -12.59 22.76
N VAL A 98 -6.65 -12.70 21.87
CA VAL A 98 -6.57 -13.74 20.83
C VAL A 98 -5.50 -14.75 21.22
N ASN A 99 -5.92 -15.93 21.65
CA ASN A 99 -5.05 -17.09 21.83
C ASN A 99 -4.89 -17.81 20.49
N ASN A 100 -3.91 -17.39 19.69
CA ASN A 100 -3.46 -18.20 18.56
C ASN A 100 -2.70 -19.40 19.15
N GLY A 101 -3.39 -20.53 19.29
CA GLY A 101 -2.86 -21.71 19.99
C GLY A 101 -1.46 -22.10 19.54
N GLN A 102 -0.47 -21.87 20.40
CA GLN A 102 0.83 -22.53 20.34
C GLN A 102 1.24 -22.93 21.76
N GLY A 103 1.31 -24.25 21.98
CA GLY A 103 1.72 -24.82 23.27
C GLY A 103 1.67 -26.35 23.37
N GLN A 104 1.59 -27.11 22.27
CA GLN A 104 1.87 -28.55 22.32
C GLN A 104 3.21 -28.82 21.61
N PRO A 105 4.23 -29.35 22.31
CA PRO A 105 5.45 -29.79 21.65
C PRO A 105 5.12 -30.95 20.71
N GLN A 106 5.54 -30.84 19.45
CA GLN A 106 5.55 -31.99 18.54
C GLN A 106 6.69 -32.91 18.99
N ASN A 107 6.35 -33.89 19.83
CA ASN A 107 7.25 -34.99 20.13
C ASN A 107 7.35 -35.89 18.89
N GLY A 108 8.54 -35.97 18.32
CA GLY A 108 8.97 -36.98 17.35
C GLY A 108 10.35 -37.47 17.75
#